data_AF-A0A945HZ23-F1
#
_entry.id   AF-A0A945HZ23-F1
#
_cell.length_a   1.000
_cell.length_b   1.000
_cell.length_c   1.000
_cell.angle_alpha   90.00
_cell.angle_beta   90.00
_cell.angle_gamma   90.00
#
_symmetry.space_group_name_H-M   'P 1'
#
loop_
_entity.id
_entity.type
_entity.pdbx_description
1 polymer ?
#
loop_
_entity_poly.entity_id
_entity_poly.type
_entity_poly.pdbx_seq_one_letter_code
_entity_poly.pdbx_strand_id
1 'polypeptide(L)'
;MKNKHSSDIHINVTLDENKIPEKLQWSAKDGGVENMDSKAIFMSVWDHKAKEALRIDLWTKDMPLDEMKIFFHQTLTAMSDTFERATNDDKMSATMRDFCDYFAEKLAIKKEK
;
A
#
# COMPACT_ATOMS: atom_id res chain seq x y z
N MET A 1 -29.62 -17.65 -11.18
CA MET A 1 -29.06 -16.31 -10.91
C MET A 1 -27.76 -16.51 -10.14
N LYS A 2 -26.63 -15.93 -10.57
CA LYS A 2 -25.39 -15.98 -9.77
C LYS A 2 -25.63 -15.21 -8.47
N ASN A 3 -25.41 -15.84 -7.32
CA ASN A 3 -25.41 -15.14 -6.04
C ASN A 3 -24.34 -14.06 -6.08
N LYS A 4 -24.75 -12.80 -5.89
CA LYS A 4 -23.83 -11.68 -5.76
C LYS A 4 -23.24 -11.73 -4.35
N HIS A 5 -21.92 -11.74 -4.25
CA HIS A 5 -21.21 -11.60 -3.00
C HIS A 5 -20.84 -10.13 -2.80
N SER A 6 -21.06 -9.62 -1.60
CA SER A 6 -20.68 -8.26 -1.21
C SER A 6 -19.94 -8.36 0.11
N SER A 7 -18.85 -7.62 0.22
CA SER A 7 -18.08 -7.51 1.45
C SER A 7 -17.46 -6.12 1.52
N ASP A 8 -17.23 -5.68 2.75
CA ASP A 8 -16.81 -4.33 3.06
C ASP A 8 -15.39 -4.33 3.60
N ILE A 9 -14.60 -3.37 3.12
CA ILE A 9 -13.30 -3.01 3.68
C ILE A 9 -13.49 -1.70 4.44
N HIS A 10 -13.19 -1.71 5.73
CA HIS A 10 -13.32 -0.54 6.61
C HIS A 10 -11.95 -0.06 7.03
N ILE A 11 -11.71 1.24 6.92
CA ILE A 11 -10.51 1.91 7.43
C ILE A 11 -10.96 2.98 8.42
N ASN A 12 -10.59 2.80 9.69
CA ASN A 12 -10.85 3.75 10.76
C ASN A 12 -9.59 4.57 11.01
N VAL A 13 -9.73 5.90 10.90
CA VAL A 13 -8.65 6.87 11.11
C VAL A 13 -9.00 7.74 12.31
N THR A 14 -8.20 7.67 13.36
CA THR A 14 -8.29 8.58 14.50
C THR A 14 -7.25 9.68 14.33
N LEU A 15 -7.69 10.93 14.44
CA LEU A 15 -6.84 12.12 14.26
C LEU A 15 -6.66 12.86 15.59
N ASP A 16 -5.52 13.51 15.76
CA ASP A 16 -5.29 14.47 16.85
C ASP A 16 -6.00 15.82 16.61
N GLU A 17 -5.83 16.75 17.55
CA GLU A 17 -6.38 18.12 17.48
C GLU A 17 -5.89 18.91 16.24
N ASN A 18 -4.74 18.53 15.67
CA ASN A 18 -4.15 19.13 14.47
C ASN A 18 -4.50 18.37 13.18
N LYS A 19 -5.41 17.39 13.26
CA LYS A 19 -5.81 16.51 12.15
C LYS A 19 -4.70 15.58 11.65
N ILE A 20 -3.73 15.23 12.50
CA ILE A 20 -2.68 14.26 12.19
C ILE A 20 -3.13 12.86 12.63
N PRO A 21 -2.95 11.80 11.80
CA PRO A 21 -3.31 10.45 12.22
C PRO A 21 -2.53 9.96 13.44
N GLU A 22 -3.26 9.55 14.48
CA GLU A 22 -2.72 8.92 15.69
C GLU A 22 -2.90 7.39 15.66
N LYS A 23 -4.06 6.94 15.17
CA LYS A 23 -4.39 5.51 15.10
C LYS A 23 -5.04 5.17 13.76
N LEU A 24 -4.53 4.13 13.12
CA LEU A 24 -5.14 3.51 11.94
C LEU A 24 -5.57 2.09 12.29
N GLN A 25 -6.80 1.73 11.93
CA GLN A 25 -7.29 0.36 12.05
C GLN A 25 -8.01 -0.02 10.77
N TRP A 26 -7.92 -1.28 10.37
CA TRP A 26 -8.65 -1.76 9.20
C TRP A 26 -9.28 -3.12 9.42
N SER A 27 -10.35 -3.37 8.66
CA SER A 27 -11.08 -4.65 8.66
C SER A 27 -11.41 -5.04 7.24
N ALA A 28 -11.24 -6.32 6.92
CA ALA A 28 -11.67 -6.97 5.69
C ALA A 28 -12.12 -8.39 6.05
N LYS A 29 -13.40 -8.56 6.38
CA LYS A 29 -13.92 -9.80 6.98
C LYS A 29 -13.74 -11.02 6.09
N ASP A 30 -13.94 -10.86 4.77
CA ASP A 30 -13.69 -11.93 3.79
C ASP A 30 -12.23 -12.38 3.75
N GLY A 31 -11.31 -11.45 4.02
CA GLY A 31 -9.88 -11.72 4.10
C GLY A 31 -9.43 -12.22 5.47
N GLY A 32 -10.36 -12.41 6.43
CA GLY A 32 -10.06 -12.84 7.79
C GLY A 32 -9.41 -11.75 8.66
N VAL A 33 -9.56 -10.47 8.31
CA VAL A 33 -8.99 -9.34 9.06
C VAL A 33 -10.10 -8.57 9.77
N GLU A 34 -9.98 -8.42 11.09
CA GLU A 34 -10.93 -7.67 11.92
C GLU A 34 -10.19 -6.75 12.90
N ASN A 35 -10.50 -5.45 12.83
CA ASN A 35 -9.97 -4.38 13.69
C ASN A 35 -8.45 -4.43 13.90
N MET A 36 -7.69 -4.74 12.85
CA MET A 36 -6.24 -4.83 12.93
C MET A 36 -5.62 -3.43 12.94
N ASP A 37 -4.78 -3.16 13.94
CA ASP A 37 -4.00 -1.93 14.01
C ASP A 37 -2.98 -1.87 12.88
N SER A 38 -2.78 -0.67 12.31
CA SER A 38 -1.76 -0.39 11.31
C SER A 38 -1.02 0.91 11.61
N LYS A 39 0.20 1.02 11.10
CA LYS A 39 1.00 2.25 11.12
C LYS A 39 0.94 3.03 9.81
N ALA A 40 0.56 2.39 8.70
CA ALA A 40 0.40 3.04 7.41
C ALA A 40 -0.66 2.35 6.54
N ILE A 41 -1.33 3.14 5.71
CA ILE A 41 -2.28 2.67 4.69
C ILE A 41 -2.14 3.56 3.46
N PHE A 42 -1.84 2.94 2.31
CA PHE A 42 -1.96 3.57 0.99
C PHE A 42 -3.17 2.99 0.28
N MET A 43 -4.04 3.86 -0.22
CA MET A 43 -5.22 3.47 -0.98
C MET A 43 -5.33 4.32 -2.24
N SER A 44 -5.42 3.65 -3.38
CA SER A 44 -5.63 4.29 -4.69
C SER A 44 -6.94 3.83 -5.30
N VAL A 45 -7.71 4.76 -5.84
CA VAL A 45 -9.00 4.51 -6.49
C VAL A 45 -8.96 5.12 -7.89
N TRP A 46 -9.32 4.33 -8.91
CA TRP A 46 -9.41 4.82 -10.28
C TRP A 46 -10.76 5.49 -10.53
N ASP A 47 -10.75 6.79 -10.86
CA ASP A 47 -11.93 7.47 -11.37
C ASP A 47 -11.99 7.30 -12.89
N HIS A 48 -12.91 6.45 -13.36
CA HIS A 48 -13.11 6.21 -14.79
C HIS A 48 -13.58 7.45 -15.57
N LYS A 49 -14.33 8.36 -14.94
CA LYS A 49 -14.85 9.56 -15.61
C LYS A 49 -13.77 10.60 -15.81
N ALA A 50 -13.02 10.89 -14.75
CA ALA A 50 -11.91 11.85 -14.79
C ALA A 50 -10.63 11.26 -15.42
N LYS A 51 -10.54 9.93 -15.51
CA LYS A 51 -9.36 9.17 -15.98
C LYS A 51 -8.11 9.48 -15.15
N GLU A 52 -8.27 9.46 -13.83
CA GLU A 52 -7.19 9.71 -12.89
C GLU A 52 -7.22 8.76 -11.69
N ALA A 53 -6.08 8.67 -11.01
CA ALA A 53 -5.95 7.95 -9.76
C ALA A 53 -6.15 8.93 -8.58
N LEU A 54 -7.22 8.73 -7.82
CA LEU A 54 -7.40 9.35 -6.52
C LEU A 54 -6.61 8.55 -5.49
N ARG A 55 -5.98 9.23 -4.52
CA ARG A 55 -5.13 8.57 -3.53
C ARG A 55 -5.34 9.11 -2.12
N ILE A 56 -5.16 8.22 -1.15
CA ILE A 56 -5.11 8.51 0.28
C ILE A 56 -3.87 7.80 0.82
N ASP A 57 -2.89 8.59 1.25
CA ASP A 57 -1.64 8.13 1.82
C ASP A 57 -1.61 8.51 3.31
N LEU A 58 -1.75 7.52 4.20
CA LEU A 58 -1.82 7.72 5.65
C LEU A 58 -0.68 7.01 6.36
N TRP A 59 -0.13 7.66 7.38
CA TRP A 59 0.77 7.06 8.36
C TRP A 59 0.50 7.66 9.74
N THR A 60 0.73 6.87 10.79
CA THR A 60 0.69 7.39 12.16
C THR A 60 1.95 8.22 12.44
N LYS A 61 1.81 9.22 13.32
CA LYS A 61 2.90 10.11 13.71
C LYS A 61 4.14 9.39 14.28
N ASP A 62 3.93 8.24 14.88
CA ASP A 62 4.97 7.46 15.58
C ASP A 62 5.59 6.35 14.72
N MET A 63 5.24 6.23 13.44
CA MET A 63 5.87 5.28 12.54
C MET A 63 7.36 5.63 12.34
N PRO A 64 8.30 4.73 12.62
CA PRO A 64 9.73 4.98 12.42
C PRO A 64 10.08 5.23 10.95
N LEU A 65 11.06 6.10 10.70
CA LEU A 65 11.48 6.48 9.35
C LEU A 65 12.03 5.28 8.54
N ASP A 66 12.72 4.35 9.20
CA ASP A 66 13.20 3.11 8.59
C ASP A 66 12.04 2.19 8.19
N GLU A 67 11.01 2.05 9.02
CA GLU A 67 9.79 1.33 8.66
C GLU A 67 9.06 1.98 7.48
N MET A 68 9.01 3.32 7.41
CA MET A 68 8.43 4.03 6.24
C MET A 68 9.16 3.67 4.95
N LYS A 69 10.51 3.65 4.98
CA LYS A 69 11.32 3.28 3.80
C LYS A 69 11.06 1.84 3.39
N ILE A 70 10.97 0.92 4.35
CA ILE A 70 10.62 -0.48 4.11
C ILE A 70 9.23 -0.59 3.46
N PHE A 71 8.24 0.12 4.00
CA PHE A 71 6.87 0.12 3.49
C PHE A 71 6.78 0.61 2.05
N PHE A 72 7.48 1.71 1.71
CA PHE A 72 7.57 2.19 0.32
C PHE A 72 8.21 1.15 -0.60
N HIS A 73 9.35 0.58 -0.21
CA HIS A 73 10.05 -0.43 -1.00
C HIS A 73 9.16 -1.66 -1.28
N GLN A 74 8.52 -2.19 -0.24
CA GLN A 74 7.62 -3.34 -0.37
C GLN A 74 6.41 -3.04 -1.25
N THR A 75 5.83 -1.84 -1.11
CA THR A 75 4.69 -1.40 -1.93
C THR A 75 5.08 -1.31 -3.41
N LEU A 76 6.21 -0.67 -3.72
CA LEU A 76 6.71 -0.54 -5.10
C LEU A 76 7.03 -1.91 -5.73
N THR A 77 7.63 -2.82 -4.95
CA THR A 77 7.91 -4.19 -5.40
C THR A 77 6.61 -4.91 -5.73
N ALA A 78 5.62 -4.88 -4.83
CA ALA A 78 4.32 -5.52 -5.05
C ALA A 78 3.54 -4.90 -6.22
N MET A 79 3.69 -3.60 -6.46
CA MET A 79 3.12 -2.92 -7.63
C MET A 79 3.75 -3.42 -8.93
N SER A 80 5.06 -3.67 -8.95
CA SER A 80 5.75 -4.27 -10.11
C SER A 80 5.16 -5.63 -10.46
N ASP A 81 4.97 -6.50 -9.45
CA ASP A 81 4.37 -7.82 -9.68
C ASP A 81 2.91 -7.74 -10.12
N THR A 82 2.16 -6.77 -9.59
CA THR A 82 0.76 -6.55 -9.98
C THR A 82 0.67 -6.03 -11.41
N PHE A 83 1.57 -5.14 -11.82
CA PHE A 83 1.65 -4.61 -13.17
C PHE A 83 1.98 -5.72 -14.17
N GLU A 84 2.95 -6.58 -13.88
CA GLU A 84 3.29 -7.73 -14.73
C GLU A 84 2.07 -8.63 -14.93
N ARG A 85 1.42 -9.08 -13.85
CA ARG A 85 0.26 -9.98 -13.94
C ARG A 85 -0.92 -9.36 -14.70
N ALA A 86 -1.07 -8.03 -14.67
CA ALA A 86 -2.17 -7.34 -15.32
C ALA A 86 -1.93 -7.07 -16.81
N THR A 87 -0.67 -6.91 -17.22
CA THR A 87 -0.31 -6.45 -18.57
C THR A 87 0.49 -7.46 -19.39
N ASN A 88 1.08 -8.46 -18.74
CA ASN A 88 2.10 -9.36 -19.28
C ASN A 88 3.31 -8.63 -19.90
N ASP A 89 3.63 -7.42 -19.42
CA ASP A 89 4.81 -6.67 -19.86
C ASP A 89 6.03 -7.00 -18.98
N ASP A 90 6.72 -8.08 -19.34
CA ASP A 90 7.89 -8.57 -18.60
C ASP A 90 9.04 -7.55 -18.58
N LYS A 91 9.21 -6.77 -19.65
CA LYS A 91 10.35 -5.85 -19.79
C LYS A 91 10.19 -4.64 -18.87
N MET A 92 9.01 -4.03 -18.87
CA MET A 92 8.74 -2.91 -17.99
C MET A 92 8.72 -3.37 -16.53
N SER A 93 8.14 -4.54 -16.26
CA SER A 93 8.13 -5.12 -14.90
C SER A 93 9.53 -5.40 -14.38
N ALA A 94 10.43 -5.93 -15.22
CA ALA A 94 11.85 -6.09 -14.86
C ALA A 94 12.51 -4.74 -14.53
N THR A 95 12.25 -3.70 -15.33
CA THR A 95 12.78 -2.35 -15.07
C THR A 95 12.26 -1.78 -13.74
N MET A 96 11.00 -2.00 -13.39
CA MET A 96 10.44 -1.58 -12.10
C MET A 96 11.11 -2.31 -10.94
N ARG A 97 11.41 -3.61 -11.07
CA ARG A 97 12.13 -4.38 -10.06
C ARG A 97 13.58 -3.93 -9.91
N ASP A 98 14.28 -3.66 -11.01
CA ASP A 98 15.64 -3.11 -10.97
C ASP A 98 15.68 -1.79 -10.19
N PHE A 99 14.67 -0.93 -10.39
CA PHE A 99 14.53 0.28 -9.59
C PHE A 99 14.27 -0.01 -8.11
N CYS A 100 13.42 -0.99 -7.78
CA CYS A 100 13.18 -1.38 -6.39
C CYS A 100 14.46 -1.91 -5.71
N ASP A 101 15.26 -2.69 -6.43
CA ASP A 101 16.56 -3.19 -5.94
C ASP A 101 17.55 -2.04 -5.70
N TYR A 102 17.65 -1.10 -6.65
CA TYR A 102 18.43 0.13 -6.47
C TYR A 102 17.95 0.94 -5.26
N PHE A 103 16.63 1.11 -5.10
CA PHE A 103 16.03 1.83 -3.98
C PHE A 103 16.39 1.18 -2.64
N ALA A 104 16.33 -0.16 -2.57
CA ALA A 104 16.71 -0.91 -1.39
C ALA A 104 18.18 -0.75 -1.03
N GLU A 105 19.07 -0.79 -2.02
CA GLU A 105 20.51 -0.60 -1.84
C GLU A 105 20.82 0.81 -1.30
N LYS A 106 20.30 1.85 -1.96
CA LYS A 106 20.59 3.25 -1.58
C LYS A 106 20.03 3.66 -0.23
N LEU A 107 18.97 2.99 0.22
CA LEU A 107 18.40 3.22 1.55
C LEU A 107 18.88 2.22 2.60
N ALA A 108 19.82 1.33 2.25
CA ALA A 108 20.34 0.27 3.13
C ALA A 108 19.22 -0.60 3.76
N ILE A 109 18.15 -0.86 3.00
CA ILE A 109 16.99 -1.65 3.43
C ILE A 109 17.34 -3.15 3.44
N LYS A 110 18.11 -3.62 2.44
CA LYS A 110 18.67 -4.97 2.47
C LYS A 110 19.92 -4.94 3.37
N LYS A 111 19.89 -5.67 4.49
CA LYS A 111 21.13 -5.98 5.21
C LYS A 111 22.01 -6.81 4.27
N GLU A 112 23.26 -6.39 4.06
CA GLU A 112 24.28 -7.27 3.52
C GLU A 112 24.25 -8.57 4.34
N LYS A 113 24.16 -9.71 3.65
CA LYS A 113 24.25 -11.03 4.28
C LYS A 113 25.65 -11.27 4.81
#